data_AF-A0A9R0RIW1-F1
#
_entry.id   AF-A0A9R0RIW1-F1
#
_cell.length_a   1.000
_cell.length_b   1.000
_cell.length_c   1.000
_cell.angle_alpha   90.00
_cell.angle_beta   90.00
_cell.angle_gamma   90.00
#
_symmetry.space_group_name_H-M   'P 1'
#
loop_
_entity.id
_entity.type
_entity.pdbx_description
1 polymer ?
#
loop_
_entity_poly.entity_id
_entity_poly.type
_entity_poly.pdbx_seq_one_letter_code
_entity_poly.pdbx_strand_id
1 'polypeptide(L)'
;MSMSSGGPSAPQRQPSMGRRNISRAITMRTDGYSGEEEGPIIESELVPSSLAPIVPILRAANEIEDENPRVAYLCRFTAFEKAHTMDPNSSGRGVRQFKTYLLHRLEKDEKDTQRRLASTDAKEIQRFYEHYCKKYLEEGLQTRKPDEMARYYQIASVLYDVLKTVTPDKPNSEYDQYAKGVEKEKASFSHYNILPLNISGPTQPVMEIPEIKAAVAILRKINNLPTPRPDTTNGPQGIDDGPIVRDLLDWLWQTFGFQKGNVENQKEHLILLLANIDMRGNGNVHQGERQNHMIQRDTVDHLMKRVFQNYISWCRYLHLESNIKNST
;
A
#
# COMPACT_ATOMS: atom_id res chain seq x y z
N MET A 1 69.86 48.08 16.85
CA MET A 1 68.79 49.10 16.78
C MET A 1 67.48 48.43 17.21
N SER A 2 66.93 48.97 18.29
CA SER A 2 65.52 49.05 18.72
C SER A 2 64.57 47.84 18.66
N MET A 3 64.12 47.44 19.85
CA MET A 3 62.92 46.65 20.13
C MET A 3 61.64 47.46 19.88
N SER A 4 60.54 46.80 19.51
CA SER A 4 59.20 47.04 20.10
C SER A 4 58.23 45.89 19.82
N SER A 5 57.62 45.42 20.90
CA SER A 5 56.57 44.41 21.05
C SER A 5 55.17 44.84 20.53
N GLY A 6 54.34 43.87 20.12
CA GLY A 6 52.90 44.07 19.89
C GLY A 6 52.15 42.73 19.73
N GLY A 7 51.12 42.50 20.56
CA GLY A 7 50.45 41.21 20.80
C GLY A 7 49.51 40.67 19.70
N PRO A 8 48.85 39.52 19.94
CA PRO A 8 48.15 38.75 18.92
C PRO A 8 46.75 39.30 18.62
N SER A 9 46.46 39.54 17.34
CA SER A 9 45.17 40.03 16.86
C SER A 9 44.15 38.89 16.73
N ALA A 10 43.00 39.07 17.38
CA ALA A 10 41.83 38.21 17.30
C ALA A 10 41.20 38.22 15.88
N PRO A 11 40.64 37.09 15.40
CA PRO A 11 39.97 37.05 14.10
C PRO A 11 38.57 37.66 14.14
N GLN A 12 38.31 38.54 13.16
CA GLN A 12 37.04 39.21 12.90
C GLN A 12 35.89 38.22 12.65
N ARG A 13 34.76 38.48 13.32
CA ARG A 13 33.47 37.82 13.10
C ARG A 13 32.92 38.14 11.72
N GLN A 14 32.68 37.12 10.91
CA GLN A 14 31.83 37.21 9.72
C GLN A 14 30.34 37.22 10.12
N PRO A 15 29.47 37.96 9.40
CA PRO A 15 28.05 38.01 9.70
C PRO A 15 27.36 36.67 9.37
N SER A 16 26.61 36.16 10.34
CA SER A 16 25.75 34.99 10.24
C SER A 16 24.72 35.16 9.11
N MET A 17 24.79 34.27 8.13
CA MET A 17 23.78 34.10 7.08
C MET A 17 22.46 33.65 7.69
N GLY A 18 21.45 34.52 7.54
CA GLY A 18 20.03 34.22 7.28
C GLY A 18 19.37 33.08 8.07
N ARG A 19 18.59 33.47 9.08
CA ARG A 19 17.54 32.64 9.68
C ARG A 19 16.68 31.99 8.59
N ARG A 20 16.64 30.66 8.54
CA ARG A 20 15.66 29.92 7.75
C ARG A 20 14.29 30.22 8.33
N ASN A 21 13.42 30.81 7.51
CA ASN A 21 12.02 31.06 7.83
C ASN A 21 11.35 29.72 8.14
N ILE A 22 11.01 29.53 9.42
CA ILE A 22 10.04 28.55 9.86
C ILE A 22 8.73 28.95 9.19
N SER A 23 8.26 28.17 8.21
CA SER A 23 6.92 28.31 7.66
C SER A 23 5.93 28.27 8.83
N ARG A 24 5.40 29.44 9.16
CA ARG A 24 4.39 29.60 10.21
C ARG A 24 3.20 28.73 9.81
N ALA A 25 2.85 27.78 10.68
CA ALA A 25 1.58 27.09 10.64
C ALA A 25 0.47 28.14 10.53
N ILE A 26 -0.39 28.00 9.52
CA ILE A 26 -1.59 28.81 9.35
C ILE A 26 -2.38 28.67 10.66
N THR A 27 -2.37 29.74 11.44
CA THR A 27 -3.21 29.86 12.64
C THR A 27 -4.53 30.40 12.12
N MET A 28 -5.48 29.51 11.84
CA MET A 28 -6.84 29.90 11.49
C MET A 28 -7.43 30.69 12.66
N ARG A 29 -7.59 32.00 12.46
CA ARG A 29 -8.44 32.82 13.29
C ARG A 29 -9.87 32.61 12.83
N THR A 30 -10.73 32.19 13.74
CA THR A 30 -12.17 32.22 13.58
C THR A 30 -12.62 33.67 13.75
N ASP A 31 -12.48 34.49 12.71
CA ASP A 31 -13.18 35.77 12.60
C ASP A 31 -13.18 36.21 11.14
N GLY A 32 -14.38 36.28 10.53
CA GLY A 32 -14.60 36.93 9.24
C GLY A 32 -14.78 36.00 8.06
N TYR A 33 -16.03 35.60 7.83
CA TYR A 33 -16.52 35.21 6.51
C TYR A 33 -16.45 36.45 5.60
N SER A 34 -15.38 36.59 4.83
CA SER A 34 -15.32 37.51 3.68
C SER A 34 -15.05 36.67 2.45
N GLY A 35 -16.08 36.53 1.62
CA GLY A 35 -15.97 35.80 0.36
C GLY A 35 -14.94 36.47 -0.55
N GLU A 36 -13.96 35.69 -0.97
CA GLU A 36 -13.24 35.82 -2.23
C GLU A 36 -12.43 34.52 -2.42
N GLU A 37 -12.86 33.74 -3.42
CA GLU A 37 -12.13 32.66 -4.11
C GLU A 37 -11.29 31.68 -3.26
N GLU A 38 -11.95 30.71 -2.64
CA GLU A 38 -11.30 29.43 -2.30
C GLU A 38 -11.74 28.37 -3.30
N GLY A 39 -10.78 27.79 -4.03
CA GLY A 39 -11.00 26.54 -4.76
C GLY A 39 -11.54 25.45 -3.82
N PRO A 40 -12.06 24.33 -4.35
CA PRO A 40 -12.72 23.32 -3.54
C PRO A 40 -11.81 22.86 -2.40
N ILE A 41 -12.19 23.18 -1.15
CA ILE A 41 -11.46 22.80 0.05
C ILE A 41 -11.45 21.27 0.13
N ILE A 42 -10.26 20.67 0.06
CA ILE A 42 -10.13 19.22 0.12
C ILE A 42 -10.20 18.76 1.59
N GLU A 43 -11.36 18.27 2.00
CA GLU A 43 -11.66 17.83 3.37
C GLU A 43 -10.63 16.83 3.93
N SER A 44 -10.07 15.99 3.05
CA SER A 44 -9.05 14.99 3.42
C SER A 44 -7.70 15.60 3.82
N GLU A 45 -7.40 16.83 3.42
CA GLU A 45 -6.16 17.56 3.78
C GLU A 45 -6.27 18.25 5.14
N LEU A 46 -7.50 18.54 5.58
CA LEU A 46 -7.80 19.17 6.87
C LEU A 46 -7.76 18.18 8.04
N VAL A 47 -7.60 16.88 7.76
CA VAL A 47 -7.64 15.82 8.77
C VAL A 47 -6.41 15.92 9.70
N PRO A 48 -6.60 16.13 11.02
CA PRO A 48 -5.51 16.10 11.97
C PRO A 48 -4.80 14.74 11.98
N SER A 49 -3.50 14.72 12.27
CA SER A 49 -2.70 13.48 12.27
C SER A 49 -3.25 12.41 13.23
N SER A 50 -3.89 12.81 14.32
CA SER A 50 -4.55 11.89 15.28
C SER A 50 -5.77 11.17 14.68
N LEU A 51 -6.32 11.66 13.56
CA LEU A 51 -7.47 11.13 12.86
C LEU A 51 -7.11 10.54 11.48
N ALA A 52 -5.83 10.21 11.25
CA ALA A 52 -5.35 9.62 9.99
C ALA A 52 -6.19 8.43 9.44
N PRO A 53 -6.76 7.52 10.27
CA PRO A 53 -7.62 6.43 9.78
C PRO A 53 -8.92 6.85 9.07
N ILE A 54 -9.26 8.14 9.08
CA ILE A 54 -10.46 8.70 8.45
C ILE A 54 -10.16 9.21 7.03
N VAL A 55 -8.90 9.51 6.73
CA VAL A 55 -8.46 10.02 5.42
C VAL A 55 -8.93 9.15 4.26
N PRO A 56 -8.84 7.80 4.29
CA PRO A 56 -9.33 6.97 3.18
C PRO A 56 -10.83 7.12 2.94
N ILE A 57 -11.62 7.36 4.00
CA ILE A 57 -13.08 7.52 3.90
C ILE A 57 -13.43 8.82 3.18
N LEU A 58 -12.76 9.93 3.55
CA LEU A 58 -13.00 11.22 2.91
C LEU A 58 -12.48 11.27 1.47
N ARG A 59 -11.36 10.59 1.17
CA ARG A 59 -10.88 10.44 -0.21
C ARG A 59 -11.91 9.70 -1.06
N ALA A 60 -12.41 8.57 -0.58
CA ALA A 60 -13.47 7.84 -1.27
C ALA A 60 -14.73 8.69 -1.46
N ALA A 61 -15.14 9.47 -0.45
CA ALA A 61 -16.29 10.36 -0.54
C ALA A 61 -16.12 11.40 -1.66
N ASN A 62 -14.95 12.04 -1.76
CA ASN A 62 -14.66 13.03 -2.81
C ASN A 62 -14.63 12.39 -4.20
N GLU A 63 -14.10 11.17 -4.33
CA GLU A 63 -14.01 10.49 -5.64
C GLU A 63 -15.38 10.05 -6.18
N ILE A 64 -16.32 9.69 -5.31
CA ILE A 64 -17.67 9.25 -5.72
C ILE A 64 -18.70 10.38 -5.74
N GLU A 65 -18.35 11.60 -5.30
CA GLU A 65 -19.29 12.72 -5.13
C GLU A 65 -20.04 13.05 -6.43
N ASP A 66 -19.33 13.06 -7.56
CA ASP A 66 -19.93 13.35 -8.87
C ASP A 66 -20.88 12.23 -9.33
N GLU A 67 -20.58 10.96 -9.00
CA GLU A 67 -21.40 9.81 -9.41
C GLU A 67 -22.65 9.66 -8.53
N ASN A 68 -22.48 9.71 -7.21
CA ASN A 68 -23.58 9.65 -6.25
C ASN A 68 -23.31 10.57 -5.04
N PRO A 69 -23.81 11.82 -5.07
CA PRO A 69 -23.64 12.77 -3.98
C PRO A 69 -24.21 12.28 -2.64
N ARG A 70 -25.28 11.47 -2.68
CA ARG A 70 -25.90 10.95 -1.45
C ARG A 70 -25.02 9.91 -0.78
N VAL A 71 -24.34 9.05 -1.55
CA VAL A 71 -23.41 8.07 -0.97
C VAL A 71 -22.12 8.75 -0.50
N ALA A 72 -21.64 9.80 -1.18
CA ALA A 72 -20.55 10.63 -0.68
C ALA A 72 -20.90 11.27 0.68
N TYR A 73 -22.11 11.80 0.83
CA TYR A 73 -22.64 12.28 2.11
C TYR A 73 -22.60 11.19 3.19
N LEU A 74 -23.06 9.97 2.89
CA LEU A 74 -22.99 8.85 3.84
C LEU A 74 -21.56 8.51 4.25
N CYS A 75 -20.60 8.54 3.32
CA CYS A 75 -19.18 8.34 3.62
C CYS A 75 -18.65 9.43 4.57
N ARG A 76 -18.99 10.71 4.32
CA ARG A 76 -18.64 11.83 5.22
C ARG A 76 -19.27 11.69 6.60
N PHE A 77 -20.51 11.20 6.66
CA PHE A 77 -21.20 10.96 7.92
C PHE A 77 -20.49 9.86 8.74
N THR A 78 -20.17 8.72 8.11
CA THR A 78 -19.38 7.65 8.75
C THR A 78 -17.99 8.13 9.17
N ALA A 79 -17.34 8.99 8.37
CA ALA A 79 -16.08 9.62 8.74
C ALA A 79 -16.23 10.49 10.01
N PHE A 80 -17.32 11.26 10.13
CA PHE A 80 -17.60 12.06 11.32
C PHE A 80 -17.86 11.18 12.55
N GLU A 81 -18.67 10.13 12.44
CA GLU A 81 -18.91 9.18 13.54
C GLU A 81 -17.63 8.50 14.00
N LYS A 82 -16.77 8.09 13.06
CA LYS A 82 -15.45 7.52 13.37
C LYS A 82 -14.56 8.54 14.08
N ALA A 83 -14.56 9.81 13.63
CA ALA A 83 -13.85 10.89 14.33
C ALA A 83 -14.38 11.11 15.74
N HIS A 84 -15.70 11.05 15.92
CA HIS A 84 -16.34 11.16 17.23
C HIS A 84 -15.90 10.04 18.16
N THR A 85 -15.90 8.80 17.66
CA THR A 85 -15.50 7.61 18.41
C THR A 85 -14.02 7.66 18.82
N MET A 86 -13.14 8.15 17.94
CA MET A 86 -11.70 8.24 18.19
C MET A 86 -11.29 9.31 19.21
N ASP A 87 -12.00 10.45 19.27
CA ASP A 87 -11.72 11.52 20.24
C ASP A 87 -13.01 12.22 20.69
N PRO A 88 -13.82 11.60 21.56
CA PRO A 88 -15.14 12.11 21.93
C PRO A 88 -15.11 13.54 22.46
N ASN A 89 -14.07 13.87 23.25
CA ASN A 89 -13.92 15.19 23.88
C ASN A 89 -13.21 16.22 23.00
N SER A 90 -12.79 15.86 21.79
CA SER A 90 -12.08 16.74 20.86
C SER A 90 -10.83 17.39 21.47
N SER A 91 -10.10 16.58 22.24
CA SER A 91 -8.90 16.97 22.99
C SER A 91 -7.66 17.08 22.10
N GLY A 92 -7.65 16.39 20.96
CA GLY A 92 -6.55 16.40 20.01
C GLY A 92 -6.39 17.74 19.30
N ARG A 93 -5.12 18.07 18.98
CA ARG A 93 -4.78 19.30 18.25
C ARG A 93 -5.55 19.37 16.92
N GLY A 94 -6.34 20.42 16.72
CA GLY A 94 -7.12 20.65 15.50
C GLY A 94 -8.38 19.79 15.35
N VAL A 95 -8.62 18.82 16.24
CA VAL A 95 -9.76 17.89 16.13
C VAL A 95 -11.09 18.61 16.24
N ARG A 96 -11.22 19.54 17.19
CA ARG A 96 -12.46 20.33 17.34
C ARG A 96 -12.79 21.13 16.09
N GLN A 97 -11.79 21.82 15.53
CA GLN A 97 -11.96 22.62 14.31
C GLN A 97 -12.38 21.74 13.13
N PHE A 98 -11.70 20.61 12.94
CA PHE A 98 -12.04 19.64 11.90
C PHE A 98 -13.47 19.10 12.05
N LYS A 99 -13.87 18.68 13.26
CA LYS A 99 -15.24 18.18 13.51
C LYS A 99 -16.29 19.25 13.26
N THR A 100 -16.06 20.48 13.71
CA THR A 100 -16.99 21.59 13.47
C THR A 100 -17.15 21.86 11.97
N TYR A 101 -16.04 21.89 11.22
CA TYR A 101 -16.09 22.03 9.76
C TYR A 101 -16.87 20.89 9.09
N LEU A 102 -16.53 19.64 9.43
CA LEU A 102 -17.17 18.48 8.82
C LEU A 102 -18.66 18.41 9.15
N LEU A 103 -19.06 18.77 10.38
CA LEU A 103 -20.47 18.85 10.77
C LEU A 103 -21.23 19.90 9.94
N HIS A 104 -20.68 21.09 9.77
CA HIS A 104 -21.33 22.16 8.99
C HIS A 104 -21.44 21.79 7.50
N ARG A 105 -20.46 21.03 6.98
CA ARG A 105 -20.53 20.45 5.63
C ARG A 105 -21.63 19.39 5.54
N LEU A 106 -21.75 18.50 6.52
CA LEU A 106 -22.80 17.49 6.58
C LEU A 106 -24.21 18.12 6.63
N GLU A 107 -24.42 19.16 7.43
CA GLU A 107 -25.71 19.86 7.51
C GLU A 107 -26.13 20.50 6.17
N LYS A 108 -25.15 20.91 5.37
CA LYS A 108 -25.38 21.41 4.01
C LYS A 108 -25.69 20.27 3.04
N ASP A 109 -24.83 19.25 3.03
CA ASP A 109 -24.97 18.08 2.15
C ASP A 109 -26.28 17.32 2.42
N GLU A 110 -26.77 17.30 3.66
CA GLU A 110 -28.06 16.67 4.00
C GLU A 110 -29.23 17.32 3.27
N LYS A 111 -29.17 18.63 3.03
CA LYS A 111 -30.21 19.39 2.30
C LYS A 111 -30.02 19.31 0.79
N ASP A 112 -28.76 19.40 0.34
CA ASP A 112 -28.41 19.50 -1.08
C ASP A 112 -28.41 18.13 -1.78
N THR A 113 -28.16 17.04 -1.04
CA THR A 113 -28.12 15.68 -1.61
C THR A 113 -29.47 14.99 -1.55
N GLN A 114 -29.83 14.32 -2.65
CA GLN A 114 -31.05 13.53 -2.75
C GLN A 114 -30.71 12.10 -3.14
N ARG A 115 -31.44 11.14 -2.57
CA ARG A 115 -31.35 9.72 -2.95
C ARG A 115 -31.81 9.56 -4.41
N ARG A 116 -31.06 8.82 -5.22
CA ARG A 116 -31.35 8.61 -6.65
C ARG A 116 -31.70 7.17 -6.97
N LEU A 117 -31.09 6.21 -6.26
CA LEU A 117 -31.22 4.78 -6.52
C LEU A 117 -32.28 4.11 -5.65
N ALA A 118 -32.63 4.68 -4.49
CA ALA A 118 -33.52 4.07 -3.52
C ALA A 118 -34.30 5.08 -2.66
N SER A 119 -35.25 4.55 -1.88
CA SER A 119 -36.05 5.33 -0.93
C SER A 119 -35.40 5.47 0.45
N THR A 120 -34.41 4.64 0.79
CA THR A 120 -33.71 4.66 2.08
C THR A 120 -32.20 4.72 1.85
N ASP A 121 -31.47 5.35 2.76
CA ASP A 121 -30.01 5.50 2.63
C ASP A 121 -29.29 4.15 2.63
N ALA A 122 -29.75 3.20 3.45
CA ALA A 122 -29.24 1.82 3.46
C ALA A 122 -29.35 1.13 2.09
N LYS A 123 -30.48 1.31 1.40
CA LYS A 123 -30.67 0.72 0.06
C LYS A 123 -29.94 1.51 -1.04
N GLU A 124 -29.76 2.80 -0.85
CA GLU A 124 -29.01 3.67 -1.77
C GLU A 124 -27.55 3.20 -1.85
N ILE A 125 -26.89 3.06 -0.70
CA ILE A 125 -25.49 2.62 -0.66
C ILE A 125 -25.34 1.15 -1.07
N GLN A 126 -26.30 0.29 -0.73
CA GLN A 126 -26.30 -1.11 -1.18
C GLN A 126 -26.28 -1.20 -2.72
N ARG A 127 -27.19 -0.51 -3.41
CA ARG A 127 -27.27 -0.51 -4.88
C ARG A 127 -26.07 0.17 -5.51
N PHE A 128 -25.59 1.25 -4.91
CA PHE A 128 -24.40 1.93 -5.40
C PHE A 128 -23.16 1.04 -5.29
N TYR A 129 -22.99 0.32 -4.18
CA TYR A 129 -21.88 -0.61 -3.99
C TYR A 129 -21.86 -1.72 -5.05
N GLU A 130 -23.01 -2.35 -5.33
CA GLU A 130 -23.12 -3.35 -6.41
C GLU A 130 -22.74 -2.76 -7.77
N HIS A 131 -23.32 -1.61 -8.10
CA HIS A 131 -23.06 -0.93 -9.36
C HIS A 131 -21.58 -0.56 -9.50
N TYR A 132 -21.00 -0.02 -8.43
CA TYR A 132 -19.60 0.38 -8.38
C TYR A 132 -18.67 -0.83 -8.59
N CYS A 133 -18.91 -1.93 -7.87
CA CYS A 133 -18.11 -3.14 -7.98
C CYS A 133 -18.18 -3.73 -9.39
N LYS A 134 -19.38 -3.83 -9.98
CA LYS A 134 -19.55 -4.31 -11.35
C LYS A 134 -18.82 -3.43 -12.38
N LYS A 135 -19.02 -2.11 -12.31
CA LYS A 135 -18.47 -1.14 -13.26
C LYS A 135 -16.94 -1.00 -13.17
N TYR A 136 -16.39 -0.97 -11.96
CA TYR A 136 -14.99 -0.64 -11.73
C TYR A 136 -14.09 -1.85 -11.47
N LEU A 137 -14.62 -2.92 -10.85
CA LEU A 137 -13.84 -4.11 -10.53
C LEU A 137 -14.02 -5.19 -11.61
N GLU A 138 -15.25 -5.51 -12.02
CA GLU A 138 -15.48 -6.60 -12.99
C GLU A 138 -15.21 -6.16 -14.44
N GLU A 139 -15.86 -5.08 -14.88
CA GLU A 139 -15.72 -4.57 -16.25
C GLU A 139 -14.36 -3.88 -16.48
N GLY A 140 -13.76 -3.34 -15.41
CA GLY A 140 -12.49 -2.62 -15.45
C GLY A 140 -11.23 -3.49 -15.40
N LEU A 141 -11.35 -4.78 -15.02
CA LEU A 141 -10.21 -5.62 -14.66
C LEU A 141 -9.15 -5.73 -15.76
N GLN A 142 -9.57 -5.74 -17.04
CA GLN A 142 -8.69 -6.00 -18.18
C GLN A 142 -8.16 -4.76 -18.89
N THR A 143 -8.74 -3.59 -18.66
CA THR A 143 -8.47 -2.39 -19.46
C THR A 143 -7.69 -1.32 -18.71
N ARG A 144 -7.69 -1.36 -17.37
CA ARG A 144 -7.18 -0.28 -16.52
C ARG A 144 -5.78 -0.55 -15.97
N LYS A 145 -5.09 0.52 -15.59
CA LYS A 145 -3.75 0.45 -15.00
C LYS A 145 -3.82 -0.11 -13.56
N PRO A 146 -2.77 -0.78 -13.05
CA PRO A 146 -2.73 -1.29 -11.68
C PRO A 146 -2.99 -0.23 -10.62
N ASP A 147 -2.43 0.97 -10.79
CA ASP A 147 -2.58 2.07 -9.84
C ASP A 147 -4.04 2.55 -9.77
N GLU A 148 -4.75 2.53 -10.89
CA GLU A 148 -6.19 2.81 -10.94
C GLU A 148 -6.98 1.71 -10.24
N MET A 149 -6.65 0.44 -10.51
CA MET A 149 -7.29 -0.69 -9.86
C MET A 149 -7.11 -0.67 -8.34
N ALA A 150 -5.89 -0.40 -7.85
CA ALA A 150 -5.61 -0.26 -6.42
C ALA A 150 -6.51 0.80 -5.77
N ARG A 151 -6.70 1.95 -6.43
CA ARG A 151 -7.62 3.00 -5.98
C ARG A 151 -9.06 2.51 -5.95
N TYR A 152 -9.54 1.84 -7.00
CA TYR A 152 -10.92 1.32 -7.02
C TYR A 152 -11.19 0.27 -5.94
N TYR A 153 -10.26 -0.65 -5.71
CA TYR A 153 -10.35 -1.62 -4.62
C TYR A 153 -10.33 -0.93 -3.25
N GLN A 154 -9.54 0.14 -3.07
CA GLN A 154 -9.53 0.94 -1.85
C GLN A 154 -10.88 1.64 -1.60
N ILE A 155 -11.52 2.17 -2.63
CA ILE A 155 -12.84 2.80 -2.52
C ILE A 155 -13.92 1.76 -2.26
N ALA A 156 -13.91 0.62 -2.97
CA ALA A 156 -14.87 -0.47 -2.75
C ALA A 156 -14.81 -0.99 -1.31
N SER A 157 -13.60 -1.17 -0.77
CA SER A 157 -13.36 -1.49 0.64
C SER A 157 -14.04 -0.49 1.59
N VAL A 158 -13.82 0.82 1.37
CA VAL A 158 -14.45 1.88 2.18
C VAL A 158 -15.97 1.86 2.03
N LEU A 159 -16.49 1.70 0.81
CA LEU A 159 -17.93 1.67 0.55
C LEU A 159 -18.61 0.52 1.30
N TYR A 160 -17.95 -0.64 1.39
CA TYR A 160 -18.45 -1.77 2.17
C TYR A 160 -18.42 -1.49 3.68
N ASP A 161 -17.35 -0.87 4.20
CA ASP A 161 -17.31 -0.42 5.59
C ASP A 161 -18.47 0.53 5.92
N VAL A 162 -18.74 1.50 5.04
CA VAL A 162 -19.86 2.44 5.19
C VAL A 162 -21.20 1.70 5.10
N LEU A 163 -21.39 0.80 4.14
CA LEU A 163 -22.59 -0.03 4.01
C LEU A 163 -22.89 -0.80 5.32
N LYS A 164 -21.85 -1.37 5.94
CA LYS A 164 -21.96 -2.10 7.21
C LYS A 164 -22.34 -1.18 8.37
N THR A 165 -21.83 0.05 8.41
CA THR A 165 -22.21 1.03 9.44
C THR A 165 -23.66 1.50 9.29
N VAL A 166 -24.16 1.64 8.06
CA VAL A 166 -25.53 2.11 7.79
C VAL A 166 -26.56 0.98 7.95
N THR A 167 -26.13 -0.29 7.87
CA THR A 167 -27.03 -1.46 7.91
C THR A 167 -26.59 -2.50 8.95
N PRO A 168 -26.54 -2.16 10.26
CA PRO A 168 -26.06 -3.08 11.29
C PRO A 168 -26.97 -4.30 11.52
N ASP A 169 -28.28 -4.15 11.32
CA ASP A 169 -29.28 -5.16 11.69
C ASP A 169 -29.53 -6.26 10.62
N LYS A 170 -28.88 -6.18 9.46
CA LYS A 170 -29.03 -7.16 8.37
C LYS A 170 -27.66 -7.66 7.91
N PRO A 171 -27.08 -8.68 8.57
CA PRO A 171 -25.87 -9.32 8.06
C PRO A 171 -26.20 -9.93 6.70
N ASN A 172 -25.63 -9.37 5.64
CA ASN A 172 -25.92 -9.77 4.28
C ASN A 172 -24.79 -10.66 3.78
N SER A 173 -24.92 -11.97 4.04
CA SER A 173 -23.85 -12.97 3.88
C SER A 173 -23.20 -12.95 2.49
N GLU A 174 -23.91 -12.54 1.44
CA GLU A 174 -23.37 -12.43 0.08
C GLU A 174 -22.38 -11.27 -0.06
N TYR A 175 -22.71 -10.10 0.48
CA TYR A 175 -21.83 -8.93 0.44
C TYR A 175 -20.59 -9.16 1.30
N ASP A 176 -20.73 -9.86 2.42
CA ASP A 176 -19.61 -10.22 3.29
C ASP A 176 -18.60 -11.12 2.57
N GLN A 177 -19.07 -12.08 1.78
CA GLN A 177 -18.21 -12.94 0.96
C GLN A 177 -17.55 -12.15 -0.18
N TYR A 178 -18.32 -11.30 -0.86
CA TYR A 178 -17.78 -10.46 -1.93
C TYR A 178 -16.72 -9.48 -1.40
N ALA A 179 -17.00 -8.81 -0.29
CA ALA A 179 -16.08 -7.87 0.36
C ALA A 179 -14.79 -8.56 0.81
N LYS A 180 -14.84 -9.81 1.29
CA LYS A 180 -13.62 -10.60 1.54
C LYS A 180 -12.78 -10.78 0.27
N GLY A 181 -13.42 -11.03 -0.87
CA GLY A 181 -12.75 -11.05 -2.17
C GLY A 181 -12.11 -9.71 -2.53
N VAL A 182 -12.82 -8.61 -2.34
CA VAL A 182 -12.33 -7.23 -2.55
C VAL A 182 -11.12 -6.94 -1.67
N GLU A 183 -11.15 -7.28 -0.38
CA GLU A 183 -10.01 -7.08 0.52
C GLU A 183 -8.80 -7.94 0.14
N LYS A 184 -9.03 -9.18 -0.31
CA LYS A 184 -7.96 -10.07 -0.76
C LYS A 184 -7.26 -9.50 -2.00
N GLU A 185 -8.02 -9.03 -2.99
CA GLU A 185 -7.46 -8.40 -4.19
C GLU A 185 -6.81 -7.06 -3.89
N LYS A 186 -7.43 -6.23 -3.04
CA LYS A 186 -6.83 -4.98 -2.54
C LYS A 186 -5.46 -5.22 -1.92
N ALA A 187 -5.33 -6.28 -1.11
CA ALA A 187 -4.05 -6.65 -0.49
C ALA A 187 -2.99 -7.08 -1.51
N SER A 188 -3.39 -7.52 -2.71
CA SER A 188 -2.45 -7.83 -3.80
C SER A 188 -1.75 -6.59 -4.37
N PHE A 189 -2.33 -5.39 -4.22
CA PHE A 189 -1.74 -4.11 -4.64
C PHE A 189 -0.80 -3.52 -3.57
N SER A 190 0.16 -4.32 -3.10
CA SER A 190 1.12 -3.88 -2.08
C SER A 190 1.86 -2.61 -2.51
N HIS A 191 1.96 -1.64 -1.58
CA HIS A 191 2.47 -0.28 -1.87
C HIS A 191 3.99 -0.22 -2.12
N TYR A 192 4.73 -1.25 -1.71
CA TYR A 192 6.20 -1.24 -1.71
C TYR A 192 6.83 -2.18 -2.74
N ASN A 193 6.00 -2.96 -3.42
CA ASN A 193 6.42 -3.94 -4.40
C ASN A 193 6.22 -3.39 -5.82
N ILE A 194 7.30 -3.36 -6.60
CA ILE A 194 7.33 -2.93 -8.00
C ILE A 194 6.74 -4.04 -8.88
N LEU A 195 6.96 -5.31 -8.52
CA LEU A 195 6.53 -6.43 -9.34
C LEU A 195 5.09 -6.85 -8.95
N PRO A 196 4.14 -6.85 -9.89
CA PRO A 196 2.75 -7.22 -9.65
C PRO A 196 2.59 -8.75 -9.59
N LEU A 197 3.28 -9.41 -8.66
CA LEU A 197 3.36 -10.87 -8.57
C LEU A 197 2.03 -11.53 -8.14
N ASN A 198 1.16 -10.77 -7.46
CA ASN A 198 -0.07 -11.25 -6.84
C ASN A 198 -1.35 -10.66 -7.46
N ILE A 199 -1.25 -9.81 -8.48
CA ILE A 199 -2.39 -9.10 -9.06
C ILE A 199 -3.13 -10.01 -10.06
N SER A 200 -4.44 -10.18 -9.89
CA SER A 200 -5.30 -11.02 -10.74
C SER A 200 -5.72 -10.36 -12.08
N GLY A 201 -4.89 -9.47 -12.63
CA GLY A 201 -5.20 -8.65 -13.82
C GLY A 201 -4.29 -8.91 -15.03
N PRO A 202 -4.33 -8.03 -16.05
CA PRO A 202 -3.44 -8.08 -17.20
C PRO A 202 -1.97 -8.13 -16.79
N THR A 203 -1.18 -8.94 -17.49
CA THR A 203 0.26 -8.98 -17.28
C THR A 203 0.84 -7.60 -17.57
N GLN A 204 1.49 -7.02 -16.56
CA GLN A 204 2.12 -5.71 -16.73
C GLN A 204 3.35 -5.82 -17.63
N PRO A 205 3.72 -4.78 -18.38
CA PRO A 205 4.88 -4.81 -19.28
C PRO A 205 6.18 -5.21 -18.58
N VAL A 206 6.36 -4.86 -17.30
CA VAL A 206 7.52 -5.28 -16.51
C VAL A 206 7.60 -6.80 -16.36
N MET A 207 6.46 -7.49 -16.27
CA MET A 207 6.38 -8.95 -16.22
C MET A 207 6.66 -9.59 -17.58
N GLU A 208 6.70 -8.81 -18.67
CA GLU A 208 7.04 -9.31 -20.01
C GLU A 208 8.56 -9.44 -20.23
N ILE A 209 9.37 -8.83 -19.35
CA ILE A 209 10.84 -8.88 -19.40
C ILE A 209 11.30 -10.34 -19.24
N PRO A 210 12.07 -10.91 -20.20
CA PRO A 210 12.46 -12.33 -20.19
C PRO A 210 13.19 -12.77 -18.92
N GLU A 211 14.09 -11.92 -18.39
CA GLU A 211 14.88 -12.21 -17.20
C GLU A 211 14.02 -12.24 -15.94
N ILE A 212 13.01 -11.36 -15.86
CA ILE A 212 12.02 -11.36 -14.77
C ILE A 212 11.15 -12.61 -14.86
N LYS A 213 10.66 -12.96 -16.05
CA LYS A 213 9.89 -14.21 -16.27
C LYS A 213 10.69 -15.43 -15.85
N ALA A 214 11.95 -15.50 -16.24
CA ALA A 214 12.83 -16.61 -15.92
C ALA A 214 13.13 -16.69 -14.41
N ALA A 215 13.37 -15.56 -13.74
CA ALA A 215 13.55 -15.51 -12.29
C ALA A 215 12.30 -16.01 -11.54
N VAL A 216 11.12 -15.53 -11.92
CA VAL A 216 9.84 -15.99 -11.34
C VAL A 216 9.65 -17.48 -11.60
N ALA A 217 9.90 -17.95 -12.81
CA ALA A 217 9.76 -19.36 -13.18
C ALA A 217 10.68 -20.27 -12.37
N ILE A 218 11.92 -19.83 -12.06
CA ILE A 218 12.84 -20.60 -11.21
C ILE A 218 12.31 -20.72 -9.79
N LEU A 219 11.81 -19.64 -9.19
CA LEU A 219 11.26 -19.72 -7.83
C LEU A 219 10.04 -20.66 -7.74
N ARG A 220 9.28 -20.79 -8.82
CA ARG A 220 8.14 -21.73 -8.92
C ARG A 220 8.54 -23.20 -9.06
N LYS A 221 9.83 -23.52 -9.29
CA LYS A 221 10.31 -24.90 -9.39
C LYS A 221 10.44 -25.55 -8.01
N ILE A 222 9.30 -25.86 -7.39
CA ILE A 222 9.21 -26.47 -6.06
C ILE A 222 8.80 -27.95 -6.08
N ASN A 223 8.74 -28.58 -7.26
CA ASN A 223 8.19 -29.94 -7.45
C ASN A 223 8.85 -31.03 -6.58
N ASN A 224 10.06 -30.77 -6.07
CA ASN A 224 10.81 -31.71 -5.23
C ASN A 224 10.74 -31.38 -3.73
N LEU A 225 9.96 -30.37 -3.33
CA LEU A 225 9.78 -30.01 -1.92
C LEU A 225 8.61 -30.80 -1.32
N PRO A 226 8.71 -31.20 -0.03
CA PRO A 226 7.61 -31.85 0.65
C PRO A 226 6.45 -30.85 0.83
N THR A 227 5.22 -31.35 0.90
CA THR A 227 4.05 -30.50 1.16
C THR A 227 4.18 -29.85 2.56
N PRO A 228 4.04 -28.52 2.67
CA PRO A 228 3.99 -27.87 3.98
C PRO A 228 2.84 -28.45 4.81
N ARG A 229 3.07 -28.64 6.11
CA ARG A 229 2.02 -29.14 7.01
C ARG A 229 1.03 -28.00 7.27
N PRO A 230 -0.29 -28.19 7.06
CA PRO A 230 -1.26 -27.21 7.52
C PRO A 230 -1.22 -27.18 9.06
N ASP A 231 -1.05 -25.99 9.61
CA ASP A 231 -0.97 -25.79 11.05
C ASP A 231 -2.34 -26.07 11.68
N THR A 232 -2.52 -27.26 12.27
CA THR A 232 -3.79 -27.71 12.85
C THR A 232 -4.09 -27.10 14.22
N THR A 233 -3.33 -26.11 14.68
CA THR A 233 -3.43 -25.69 16.07
C THR A 233 -4.48 -24.63 16.40
N ASN A 234 -5.03 -23.81 15.47
CA ASN A 234 -6.04 -22.79 15.85
C ASN A 234 -6.97 -22.30 14.71
N GLY A 235 -7.95 -23.10 14.27
CA GLY A 235 -9.03 -22.58 13.42
C GLY A 235 -10.16 -23.61 13.16
N PRO A 236 -11.44 -23.18 13.11
CA PRO A 236 -12.53 -24.10 12.81
C PRO A 236 -12.34 -24.66 11.40
N GLN A 237 -12.57 -25.97 11.26
CA GLN A 237 -12.66 -26.68 9.99
C GLN A 237 -13.84 -26.14 9.17
N GLY A 238 -13.62 -25.01 8.50
CA GLY A 238 -14.37 -24.54 7.35
C GLY A 238 -13.47 -24.74 6.14
N ILE A 239 -14.06 -25.23 5.05
CA ILE A 239 -13.40 -25.47 3.77
C ILE A 239 -12.81 -24.13 3.28
N ASP A 240 -11.53 -23.90 3.54
CA ASP A 240 -10.74 -22.85 2.92
C ASP A 240 -9.43 -23.53 2.54
N ASP A 241 -9.22 -23.71 1.22
CA ASP A 241 -7.99 -24.28 0.69
C ASP A 241 -6.82 -23.56 1.37
N GLY A 242 -5.99 -24.33 2.08
CA GLY A 242 -4.78 -23.79 2.72
C GLY A 242 -3.99 -22.95 1.72
N PRO A 243 -3.24 -21.92 2.17
CA PRO A 243 -2.60 -20.96 1.28
C PRO A 243 -1.85 -21.68 0.16
N ILE A 244 -2.23 -21.40 -1.09
CA ILE A 244 -1.66 -22.04 -2.27
C ILE A 244 -0.15 -21.74 -2.28
N VAL A 245 0.69 -22.78 -2.14
CA VAL A 245 2.15 -22.65 -2.26
C VAL A 245 2.47 -22.43 -3.74
N ARG A 246 2.78 -21.19 -4.14
CA ARG A 246 3.05 -20.89 -5.57
C ARG A 246 4.53 -21.01 -5.89
N ASP A 247 5.41 -20.78 -4.92
CA ASP A 247 6.85 -20.81 -5.10
C ASP A 247 7.62 -21.13 -3.81
N LEU A 248 8.94 -21.15 -3.92
CA LEU A 248 9.87 -21.45 -2.84
C LEU A 248 9.69 -20.54 -1.62
N LEU A 249 9.38 -19.26 -1.82
CA LEU A 249 9.28 -18.30 -0.72
C LEU A 249 7.94 -18.48 0.00
N ASP A 250 6.87 -18.77 -0.74
CA ASP A 250 5.58 -19.18 -0.14
C ASP A 250 5.73 -20.49 0.64
N TRP A 251 6.55 -21.43 0.14
CA TRP A 251 6.85 -22.69 0.82
C TRP A 251 7.60 -22.46 2.13
N LEU A 252 8.63 -21.61 2.12
CA LEU A 252 9.40 -21.23 3.31
C LEU A 252 8.51 -20.51 4.33
N TRP A 253 7.64 -19.61 3.86
CA TRP A 253 6.68 -18.91 4.69
C TRP A 253 5.79 -19.87 5.47
N GLN A 254 5.17 -20.84 4.79
CA GLN A 254 4.28 -21.80 5.42
C GLN A 254 5.02 -22.77 6.35
N THR A 255 6.25 -23.16 5.98
CA THR A 255 7.02 -24.14 6.75
C THR A 255 7.58 -23.54 8.04
N PHE A 256 7.99 -22.27 8.03
CA PHE A 256 8.71 -21.64 9.14
C PHE A 256 7.93 -20.51 9.82
N GLY A 257 6.76 -20.11 9.32
CA GLY A 257 5.92 -19.08 9.94
C GLY A 257 6.46 -17.66 9.81
N PHE A 258 7.19 -17.33 8.74
CA PHE A 258 7.70 -15.97 8.54
C PHE A 258 6.56 -14.93 8.42
N GLN A 259 6.85 -13.66 8.68
CA GLN A 259 5.87 -12.60 8.43
C GLN A 259 5.64 -12.44 6.93
N LYS A 260 4.38 -12.54 6.47
CA LYS A 260 4.00 -12.52 5.05
C LYS A 260 4.58 -11.34 4.26
N GLY A 261 4.45 -10.11 4.79
CA GLY A 261 5.00 -8.93 4.11
C GLY A 261 6.52 -8.97 3.92
N ASN A 262 7.27 -9.54 4.87
CA ASN A 262 8.72 -9.70 4.72
C ASN A 262 9.04 -10.72 3.63
N VAL A 263 8.28 -11.81 3.55
CA VAL A 263 8.43 -12.83 2.51
C VAL A 263 8.18 -12.22 1.13
N GLU A 264 7.09 -11.48 0.96
CA GLU A 264 6.75 -10.82 -0.31
C GLU A 264 7.83 -9.83 -0.74
N ASN A 265 8.34 -9.01 0.18
CA ASN A 265 9.43 -8.07 -0.10
C ASN A 265 10.72 -8.79 -0.49
N GLN A 266 11.11 -9.84 0.24
CA GLN A 266 12.33 -10.60 -0.05
C GLN A 266 12.22 -11.38 -1.36
N LYS A 267 11.03 -11.90 -1.67
CA LYS A 267 10.73 -12.57 -2.94
C LYS A 267 10.94 -11.62 -4.12
N GLU A 268 10.37 -10.42 -4.07
CA GLU A 268 10.59 -9.42 -5.12
C GLU A 268 12.07 -9.05 -5.24
N HIS A 269 12.73 -8.75 -4.11
CA HIS A 269 14.13 -8.36 -4.11
C HIS A 269 15.03 -9.44 -4.74
N LEU A 270 14.78 -10.72 -4.42
CA LEU A 270 15.49 -11.85 -5.00
C LEU A 270 15.25 -11.97 -6.52
N ILE A 271 14.00 -11.80 -6.97
CA ILE A 271 13.65 -11.80 -8.41
C ILE A 271 14.41 -10.70 -9.14
N LEU A 272 14.40 -9.48 -8.61
CA LEU A 272 15.07 -8.32 -9.21
C LEU A 272 16.59 -8.50 -9.26
N LEU A 273 17.21 -9.06 -8.19
CA LEU A 273 18.64 -9.34 -8.17
C LEU A 273 19.04 -10.39 -9.21
N LEU A 274 18.29 -11.50 -9.28
CA LEU A 274 18.52 -12.55 -10.26
C LEU A 274 18.40 -12.01 -11.68
N ALA A 275 17.29 -11.31 -11.99
CA ALA A 275 17.09 -10.71 -13.29
C ALA A 275 18.18 -9.69 -13.63
N ASN A 276 18.63 -8.86 -12.67
CA ASN A 276 19.70 -7.88 -12.91
C ASN A 276 21.06 -8.50 -13.22
N ILE A 277 21.45 -9.54 -12.48
CA ILE A 277 22.72 -10.23 -12.72
C ILE A 277 22.67 -10.93 -14.08
N ASP A 278 21.55 -11.60 -14.37
CA ASP A 278 21.37 -12.33 -15.62
C ASP A 278 21.39 -11.41 -16.85
N MET A 279 20.70 -10.26 -16.79
CA MET A 279 20.74 -9.22 -17.82
C MET A 279 22.17 -8.74 -18.10
N ARG A 280 23.00 -8.60 -17.06
CA ARG A 280 24.40 -8.16 -17.19
C ARG A 280 25.31 -9.27 -17.73
N GLY A 281 25.06 -10.52 -17.36
CA GLY A 281 25.84 -11.68 -17.80
C GLY A 281 25.58 -12.06 -19.26
N ASN A 282 24.31 -11.99 -19.69
CA ASN A 282 23.88 -12.38 -21.04
C ASN A 282 23.79 -11.23 -22.06
N GLY A 283 24.15 -10.00 -21.68
CA GLY A 283 24.09 -8.83 -22.57
C GLY A 283 24.88 -8.94 -23.89
N ASN A 284 25.73 -9.96 -24.05
CA ASN A 284 26.54 -10.20 -25.24
C ASN A 284 26.11 -11.44 -26.07
N VAL A 285 25.16 -12.25 -25.60
CA VAL A 285 24.94 -13.60 -26.13
C VAL A 285 23.44 -13.80 -26.45
N HIS A 286 23.10 -13.66 -27.73
CA HIS A 286 21.84 -14.06 -28.38
C HIS A 286 20.61 -13.13 -28.23
N GLN A 287 20.52 -12.14 -29.12
CA GLN A 287 19.26 -11.42 -29.42
C GLN A 287 18.21 -12.28 -30.17
N GLY A 288 18.52 -13.53 -30.55
CA GLY A 288 17.73 -14.34 -31.47
C GLY A 288 16.58 -15.16 -30.86
N GLU A 289 16.64 -15.56 -29.58
CA GLU A 289 15.70 -16.54 -29.00
C GLU A 289 15.18 -16.13 -27.62
N ARG A 290 14.64 -14.91 -27.49
CA ARG A 290 14.12 -14.38 -26.21
C ARG A 290 12.86 -15.06 -25.66
N GLN A 291 12.24 -16.00 -26.40
CA GLN A 291 11.01 -16.65 -25.93
C GLN A 291 11.25 -17.79 -24.91
N ASN A 292 12.45 -18.38 -24.89
CA ASN A 292 12.82 -19.46 -23.95
C ASN A 292 14.00 -19.05 -23.06
N HIS A 293 14.00 -17.81 -22.58
CA HIS A 293 15.06 -17.32 -21.72
C HIS A 293 15.07 -18.07 -20.37
N MET A 294 16.22 -18.60 -19.99
CA MET A 294 16.42 -19.31 -18.73
C MET A 294 17.64 -18.75 -18.03
N ILE A 295 17.48 -18.42 -16.74
CA ILE A 295 18.60 -18.02 -15.90
C ILE A 295 19.54 -19.21 -15.73
N GLN A 296 20.82 -18.99 -16.00
CA GLN A 296 21.85 -20.00 -15.91
C GLN A 296 22.29 -20.24 -14.46
N ARG A 297 22.83 -21.42 -14.19
CA ARG A 297 23.35 -21.78 -12.85
C ARG A 297 24.42 -20.78 -12.38
N ASP A 298 25.29 -20.33 -13.28
CA ASP A 298 26.35 -19.37 -12.99
C ASP A 298 25.80 -18.05 -12.41
N THR A 299 24.63 -17.59 -12.86
CA THR A 299 23.94 -16.41 -12.32
C THR A 299 23.57 -16.62 -10.86
N VAL A 300 23.04 -17.80 -10.51
CA VAL A 300 22.66 -18.17 -9.15
C VAL A 300 23.89 -18.30 -8.26
N ASP A 301 24.93 -18.98 -8.74
CA ASP A 301 26.19 -19.16 -8.02
C ASP A 301 26.88 -17.80 -7.77
N HIS A 302 26.82 -16.89 -8.74
CA HIS A 302 27.31 -15.52 -8.59
C HIS A 302 26.54 -14.75 -7.51
N LEU A 303 25.21 -14.83 -7.52
CA LEU A 303 24.38 -14.18 -6.50
C LEU A 303 24.66 -14.76 -5.11
N MET A 304 24.69 -16.08 -4.98
CA MET A 304 25.00 -16.79 -3.73
C MET A 304 26.35 -16.36 -3.18
N LYS A 305 27.39 -16.34 -4.03
CA LYS A 305 28.72 -15.87 -3.65
C LYS A 305 28.67 -14.43 -3.14
N ARG A 306 27.97 -13.53 -3.84
CA ARG A 306 27.86 -12.12 -3.41
C ARG A 306 27.15 -11.94 -2.08
N VAL A 307 26.02 -12.62 -1.87
CA VAL A 307 25.23 -12.52 -0.62
C VAL A 307 26.02 -13.04 0.56
N PHE A 308 26.70 -14.18 0.39
CA PHE A 308 27.39 -14.85 1.49
C PHE A 308 28.89 -14.51 1.60
N GLN A 309 29.44 -13.67 0.73
CA GLN A 309 30.86 -13.31 0.73
C GLN A 309 31.32 -12.81 2.10
N ASN A 310 30.50 -11.97 2.75
CA ASN A 310 30.81 -11.40 4.05
C ASN A 310 30.82 -12.48 5.14
N TYR A 311 29.76 -13.30 5.21
CA TYR A 311 29.68 -14.45 6.12
C TYR A 311 30.87 -15.41 5.96
N ILE A 312 31.19 -15.81 4.72
CA ILE A 312 32.31 -16.69 4.43
C ILE A 312 33.64 -16.05 4.87
N SER A 313 33.80 -14.74 4.68
CA SER A 313 35.01 -14.03 5.11
C SER A 313 35.14 -13.99 6.64
N TRP A 314 34.04 -13.81 7.36
CA TRP A 314 34.01 -13.90 8.83
C TRP A 314 34.32 -15.29 9.35
N CYS A 315 33.75 -16.34 8.76
CA CYS A 315 34.08 -17.72 9.12
C CYS A 315 35.58 -17.98 8.97
N ARG A 316 36.19 -17.55 7.86
CA ARG A 316 37.65 -17.67 7.65
C ARG A 316 38.46 -16.88 8.68
N TYR A 317 38.04 -15.66 8.99
CA TYR A 317 38.70 -14.82 9.99
C TYR A 317 38.64 -15.43 11.40
N LEU A 318 37.51 -16.03 11.77
CA LEU A 318 37.29 -16.69 13.06
C LEU A 318 37.77 -18.16 13.08
N HIS A 319 38.37 -18.65 12.00
CA HIS A 319 38.78 -20.06 11.84
C HIS A 319 37.65 -21.08 12.06
N LEU A 320 36.42 -20.72 11.65
CA LEU A 320 35.24 -21.59 11.70
C LEU A 320 34.93 -22.17 10.32
N GLU A 321 34.39 -23.38 10.30
CA GLU A 321 33.84 -23.97 9.07
C GLU A 321 32.54 -23.25 8.66
N SER A 322 32.40 -23.03 7.35
CA SER A 322 31.18 -22.45 6.78
C SER A 322 30.10 -23.52 6.68
N ASN A 323 28.90 -23.21 7.19
CA ASN A 323 27.73 -24.08 7.02
C ASN A 323 27.15 -24.02 5.59
N ILE A 324 27.65 -23.10 4.76
CA ILE A 324 27.27 -22.96 3.37
C ILE A 324 28.18 -23.86 2.54
N LYS A 325 27.62 -24.94 2.02
CA LYS A 325 28.30 -25.84 1.08
C LYS A 325 28.22 -25.20 -0.30
N ASN A 326 29.33 -24.65 -0.78
CA ASN A 326 29.45 -24.31 -2.20
C ASN A 326 29.53 -25.64 -2.96
N SER A 327 28.55 -25.93 -3.81
CA SER A 327 28.67 -27.06 -4.74
C SER A 327 29.76 -26.73 -5.77
N THR A 328 30.98 -27.21 -5.52
CA THR A 328 32.02 -27.35 -6.54
C THR A 328 31.59 -28.24 -7.68
#